data_AF-A0A7C4LGK2-F1
#
_entry.id   AF-A0A7C4LGK2-F1
#
_cell.length_a   1.000
_cell.length_b   1.000
_cell.length_c   1.000
_cell.angle_alpha   90.00
_cell.angle_beta   90.00
_cell.angle_gamma   90.00
#
_symmetry.space_group_name_H-M   'P 1'
#
loop_
_entity.id
_entity.type
_entity.pdbx_description
1 polymer ?
#
loop_
_entity_poly.entity_id
_entity_poly.type
_entity_poly.pdbx_seq_one_letter_code
_entity_poly.pdbx_strand_id
1 'polypeptide(L)'
;MNLSHENPLYIALKLFVEPVECKRLHEPINGWGWVYCENIDALLRDIIRAVRQGFEPLIASVQGPINILRIEELEGLSNPVVKGCFKTHIMPGKHLELFKLASSVKVKTHPFIIVACFEDIKIAELILHGIIPLVWDRLESNT
;
A
#
# COMPACT_ATOMS: atom_id res chain seq x y z
N MET A 1 22.79 6.07 18.22
CA MET A 1 22.43 5.12 17.14
C MET A 1 21.92 5.96 15.98
N ASN A 2 22.66 6.01 14.87
CA ASN A 2 22.17 6.63 13.65
C ASN A 2 21.20 5.65 12.99
N LEU A 3 19.91 5.86 13.22
CA LEU A 3 18.87 5.27 12.38
C LEU A 3 19.04 5.92 11.01
N SER A 4 19.50 5.15 10.02
CA SER A 4 19.56 5.63 8.64
C SER A 4 18.13 5.77 8.12
N HIS A 5 17.50 6.90 8.41
CA HIS A 5 16.16 7.32 7.95
C HIS A 5 16.17 7.69 6.46
N GLU A 6 16.96 7.03 5.61
CA GLU A 6 17.16 7.42 4.20
C GLU A 6 16.52 6.44 3.21
N ASN A 7 15.74 5.46 3.68
CA ASN A 7 15.13 4.48 2.80
C ASN A 7 13.70 4.89 2.42
N PRO A 8 13.39 4.97 1.11
CA PRO A 8 12.05 5.29 0.66
C PRO A 8 11.07 4.19 1.04
N LEU A 9 9.86 4.60 1.43
CA LEU A 9 8.79 3.73 1.92
C LEU A 9 7.66 3.65 0.90
N TYR A 10 7.10 2.46 0.76
CA TYR A 10 5.83 2.25 0.08
C TYR A 10 4.87 1.63 1.08
N ILE A 11 3.81 2.37 1.41
CA ILE A 11 2.91 2.00 2.49
C ILE A 11 1.47 2.32 2.13
N ALA A 12 0.53 1.50 2.56
CA ALA A 12 -0.88 1.75 2.39
C ALA A 12 -1.40 2.57 3.58
N LEU A 13 -2.09 3.67 3.29
CA LEU A 13 -2.70 4.56 4.28
C LEU A 13 -4.20 4.66 4.03
N LYS A 14 -4.99 4.69 5.11
CA LYS A 14 -6.36 5.19 5.05
C LYS A 14 -6.32 6.71 5.00
N LEU A 15 -6.58 7.25 3.84
CA LEU A 15 -6.49 8.66 3.52
C LEU A 15 -7.79 9.37 3.91
N PHE A 16 -7.80 9.99 5.07
CA PHE A 16 -8.84 10.92 5.49
C PHE A 16 -8.54 12.37 5.08
N VAL A 17 -7.25 12.66 4.88
CA VAL A 17 -6.70 13.94 4.40
C VAL A 17 -5.61 13.64 3.38
N GLU A 18 -5.44 14.51 2.38
CA GLU A 18 -4.38 14.33 1.37
C GLU A 18 -3.00 14.43 2.05
N PRO A 19 -2.07 13.48 1.78
CA PRO A 19 -0.70 13.56 2.28
C PRO A 19 0.02 14.77 1.69
N VAL A 20 0.92 15.38 2.47
CA VAL A 20 1.68 16.58 2.09
C VAL A 20 3.15 16.23 1.88
N GLU A 21 3.67 15.35 2.72
CA GLU A 21 5.07 14.90 2.67
C GLU A 21 5.21 13.65 1.80
N CYS A 22 4.27 12.72 1.92
CA CYS A 22 4.21 11.53 1.10
C CYS A 22 3.42 11.79 -0.19
N LYS A 23 3.85 11.14 -1.27
CA LYS A 23 3.17 11.20 -2.56
C LYS A 23 2.19 10.03 -2.70
N ARG A 24 0.90 10.35 -2.84
CA ARG A 24 -0.12 9.38 -3.24
C ARG A 24 0.17 8.84 -4.64
N LEU A 25 0.07 7.51 -4.81
CA LEU A 25 0.46 6.83 -6.05
C LEU A 25 -0.72 6.49 -6.97
N HIS A 26 -1.95 6.50 -6.45
CA HIS A 26 -3.17 6.23 -7.21
C HIS A 26 -4.40 6.82 -6.49
N GLU A 27 -5.54 6.90 -7.17
CA GLU A 27 -6.82 7.32 -6.57
C GLU A 27 -7.26 6.40 -5.41
N PRO A 28 -7.77 6.95 -4.29
CA PRO A 28 -8.14 6.12 -3.14
C PRO A 28 -9.22 5.09 -3.49
N ILE A 29 -9.05 3.87 -2.98
CA ILE A 29 -10.01 2.77 -3.13
C ILE A 29 -10.58 2.49 -1.75
N ASN A 30 -11.86 2.77 -1.55
CA ASN A 30 -12.51 2.73 -0.23
C ASN A 30 -11.75 3.58 0.81
N GLY A 31 -11.24 4.74 0.40
CA GLY A 31 -10.45 5.62 1.27
C GLY A 31 -9.01 5.15 1.53
N TRP A 32 -8.56 4.02 0.98
CA TRP A 32 -7.17 3.57 1.08
C TRP A 32 -6.34 3.96 -0.14
N GLY A 33 -5.09 4.34 0.08
CA GLY A 33 -4.13 4.63 -0.98
C GLY A 33 -2.72 4.18 -0.62
N TRP A 34 -2.00 3.63 -1.60
CA TRP A 34 -0.56 3.48 -1.49
C TRP A 34 0.11 4.84 -1.66
N VAL A 35 1.05 5.13 -0.76
CA VAL A 35 1.88 6.32 -0.81
C VAL A 35 3.34 5.95 -0.89
N TYR A 36 4.10 6.83 -1.52
CA TYR A 36 5.56 6.86 -1.49
C TYR A 36 5.99 7.95 -0.51
N CYS A 37 6.87 7.62 0.43
CA CYS A 37 7.50 8.60 1.30
C CYS A 37 9.02 8.49 1.14
N GLU A 38 9.73 9.62 1.09
CA GLU A 38 11.19 9.60 0.98
C GLU A 38 11.86 8.93 2.19
N ASN A 39 11.22 9.02 3.35
CA ASN A 39 11.68 8.42 4.60
C ASN A 39 10.55 8.26 5.62
N ILE A 40 10.89 7.63 6.76
CA ILE A 40 9.98 7.44 7.91
C ILE A 40 9.51 8.79 8.46
N ASP A 41 10.38 9.81 8.51
CA ASP A 41 10.01 11.09 9.10
C ASP A 41 8.91 11.81 8.29
N ALA A 42 8.96 11.73 6.97
CA ALA A 42 7.90 12.22 6.07
C ALA A 42 6.56 11.54 6.38
N LEU A 43 6.58 10.20 6.52
CA LEU A 43 5.39 9.43 6.91
C LEU A 43 4.83 9.87 8.27
N LEU A 44 5.70 9.98 9.28
CA LEU A 44 5.29 10.40 10.63
C LEU A 44 4.71 11.81 10.65
N ARG A 45 5.27 12.75 9.88
CA ARG A 45 4.74 14.12 9.76
C ARG A 45 3.32 14.13 9.18
N ASP A 46 3.05 13.34 8.14
CA ASP A 46 1.71 13.23 7.56
C ASP A 46 0.70 12.60 8.54
N ILE A 47 1.13 11.61 9.31
CA ILE A 47 0.28 10.95 10.29
C ILE A 47 -0.04 11.87 11.47
N ILE A 48 0.97 12.57 12.02
CA ILE A 48 0.75 13.57 13.08
C ILE A 48 -0.24 14.64 12.61
N ARG A 49 -0.15 15.06 11.34
CA ARG A 49 -1.08 16.03 10.75
C ARG A 49 -2.51 15.49 10.64
N ALA A 50 -2.70 14.22 10.29
CA ALA A 50 -4.02 13.59 10.30
C ALA A 50 -4.60 13.48 11.72
N VAL A 51 -3.79 13.06 12.70
CA VAL A 51 -4.17 12.97 14.12
C VAL A 51 -4.58 14.34 14.68
N ARG A 52 -3.82 15.39 14.38
CA ARG A 52 -4.15 16.77 14.80
C ARG A 52 -5.47 17.28 14.23
N GLN A 53 -5.95 16.69 13.15
CA GLN A 53 -7.25 16.99 12.54
C GLN A 53 -8.37 16.06 13.04
N GLY A 54 -8.08 15.15 13.99
CA GLY A 54 -9.06 14.27 14.61
C GLY A 54 -9.23 12.91 13.92
N PHE A 55 -8.32 12.52 13.03
CA PHE A 55 -8.38 11.23 12.34
C PHE A 55 -7.45 10.19 12.96
N GLU A 56 -7.95 8.95 13.08
CA GLU A 56 -7.14 7.81 13.50
C GLU A 56 -6.30 7.31 12.30
N PRO A 57 -4.97 7.20 12.44
CA PRO A 57 -4.11 6.76 11.35
C PRO A 57 -4.17 5.24 11.20
N LEU A 58 -4.80 4.78 10.13
CA LEU A 58 -4.76 3.36 9.74
C LEU A 58 -3.72 3.16 8.64
N ILE A 59 -2.80 2.23 8.90
CA ILE A 59 -1.59 2.01 8.11
C ILE A 59 -1.41 0.52 7.90
N ALA A 60 -1.01 0.13 6.70
CA ALA A 60 -0.73 -1.26 6.38
C ALA A 60 0.48 -1.42 5.45
N SER A 61 1.21 -2.51 5.66
CA SER A 61 2.15 -3.07 4.69
C SER A 61 1.53 -4.25 3.95
N VAL A 62 2.34 -4.87 3.09
CA VAL A 62 2.02 -6.13 2.46
C VAL A 62 1.86 -7.30 3.44
N GLN A 63 2.42 -7.17 4.64
CA GLN A 63 2.36 -8.20 5.68
C GLN A 63 1.12 -8.02 6.58
N GLY A 64 0.50 -6.84 6.58
CA GLY A 64 -0.68 -6.55 7.38
C GLY A 64 -0.67 -5.15 7.99
N PRO A 65 -1.53 -4.91 8.99
CA PRO A 65 -1.59 -3.61 9.66
C PRO A 65 -0.29 -3.35 10.42
N ILE A 66 0.10 -2.08 10.50
CA ILE A 66 1.30 -1.66 11.22
C ILE A 66 0.89 -0.86 12.45
N ASN A 67 1.52 -1.17 13.57
CA ASN A 67 1.42 -0.32 14.74
C ASN A 67 2.49 0.78 14.68
N ILE A 68 2.07 2.01 14.41
CA ILE A 68 3.00 3.15 14.31
C ILE A 68 3.79 3.44 15.60
N LEU A 69 3.31 2.99 16.76
CA LEU A 69 4.04 3.15 18.02
C LEU A 69 5.26 2.23 18.11
N ARG A 70 5.39 1.26 17.20
CA ARG A 70 6.52 0.35 17.06
C ARG A 70 7.30 0.71 15.81
N ILE A 71 8.24 1.64 15.97
CA ILE A 71 9.05 2.17 14.86
C ILE A 71 9.82 1.04 14.15
N GLU A 72 10.20 -0.01 14.88
CA GLU A 72 10.83 -1.21 14.31
C GLU A 72 9.97 -1.94 13.27
N GLU A 73 8.63 -1.81 13.30
CA GLU A 73 7.74 -2.35 12.27
C GLU A 73 7.76 -1.50 10.98
N LEU A 74 8.25 -0.26 11.06
CA LEU A 74 8.47 0.63 9.91
C LEU A 74 9.85 0.40 9.28
N GLU A 75 10.80 -0.07 10.08
CA GLU A 75 12.14 -0.43 9.64
C GLU A 75 12.08 -1.72 8.80
N GLY A 76 12.28 -1.59 7.48
CA GLY A 76 12.22 -2.72 6.54
C GLY A 76 11.06 -2.67 5.54
N LEU A 77 10.21 -1.64 5.60
CA LEU A 77 9.14 -1.41 4.62
C LEU A 77 9.62 -0.78 3.30
N SER A 78 10.94 -0.70 3.09
CA SER A 78 11.51 -0.11 1.89
C SER A 78 11.28 -1.03 0.69
N ASN A 79 10.47 -0.56 -0.27
CA ASN A 79 10.15 -1.24 -1.52
C ASN A 79 9.74 -2.72 -1.34
N PRO A 80 8.61 -2.98 -0.66
CA PRO A 80 8.23 -4.32 -0.26
C PRO A 80 7.96 -5.22 -1.47
N VAL A 81 8.44 -6.46 -1.38
CA VAL A 81 8.19 -7.52 -2.34
C VAL A 81 6.99 -8.34 -1.88
N VAL A 82 6.07 -8.63 -2.81
CA VAL A 82 4.91 -9.48 -2.56
C VAL A 82 5.00 -10.79 -3.31
N LYS A 83 4.51 -11.82 -2.62
CA LYS A 83 4.44 -13.20 -3.09
C LYS A 83 3.10 -13.82 -2.73
N GLY A 84 2.58 -14.66 -3.62
CA GLY A 84 1.34 -15.39 -3.44
C GLY A 84 0.13 -14.66 -4.02
N CYS A 85 -1.05 -15.11 -3.62
CA CYS A 85 -2.32 -14.67 -4.21
C CYS A 85 -3.06 -13.69 -3.29
N PHE A 86 -3.44 -12.55 -3.85
CA PHE A 86 -4.20 -11.53 -3.12
C PHE A 86 -5.16 -10.80 -4.05
N LYS A 87 -6.11 -10.08 -3.46
CA LYS A 87 -7.03 -9.22 -4.21
C LYS A 87 -6.25 -8.01 -4.73
N THR A 88 -6.46 -7.72 -6.00
CA THR A 88 -5.90 -6.56 -6.69
C THR A 88 -7.00 -5.79 -7.37
N HIS A 89 -6.98 -4.47 -7.22
CA HIS A 89 -7.76 -3.59 -8.06
C HIS A 89 -6.98 -3.23 -9.32
N ILE A 90 -7.60 -3.33 -10.48
CA ILE A 90 -7.01 -3.05 -11.78
C ILE A 90 -7.53 -1.71 -12.28
N MET A 91 -6.63 -0.75 -12.45
CA MET A 91 -6.97 0.56 -13.00
C MET A 91 -7.55 0.42 -14.43
N PRO A 92 -8.46 1.30 -14.85
CA PRO A 92 -9.04 1.27 -16.20
C PRO A 92 -7.95 1.19 -17.29
N GLY A 93 -8.13 0.27 -18.24
CA GLY A 93 -7.19 0.05 -19.35
C GLY A 93 -5.92 -0.75 -19.01
N LYS A 94 -5.76 -1.23 -17.78
CA LYS A 94 -4.54 -1.96 -17.33
C LYS A 94 -4.70 -3.47 -17.23
N HIS A 95 -5.81 -4.03 -17.72
CA HIS A 95 -6.06 -5.48 -17.67
C HIS A 95 -4.97 -6.33 -18.36
N LEU A 96 -4.36 -5.84 -19.45
CA LEU A 96 -3.28 -6.55 -20.12
C LEU A 96 -1.99 -6.58 -19.29
N GLU A 97 -1.73 -5.54 -18.50
CA GLU A 97 -0.57 -5.50 -17.61
C GLU A 97 -0.66 -6.57 -16.52
N LEU A 98 -1.87 -6.86 -16.03
CA LEU A 98 -2.09 -7.96 -15.10
C LEU A 98 -1.57 -9.29 -15.62
N PHE A 99 -1.87 -9.62 -16.88
CA PHE A 99 -1.44 -10.89 -17.47
C PHE A 99 0.05 -10.95 -17.79
N LYS A 100 0.74 -9.80 -17.86
CA LYS A 100 2.20 -9.75 -17.99
C LYS A 100 2.91 -10.00 -16.66
N LEU A 101 2.33 -9.51 -15.57
CA LEU A 101 2.97 -9.50 -14.26
C LEU A 101 2.53 -10.66 -13.35
N ALA A 102 1.28 -11.11 -13.45
CA ALA A 102 0.76 -12.19 -12.62
C ALA A 102 1.21 -13.55 -13.14
N SER A 103 1.64 -14.43 -12.23
CA SER A 103 1.93 -15.83 -12.55
C SER A 103 0.65 -16.63 -12.80
N SER A 104 -0.46 -16.22 -12.19
CA SER A 104 -1.79 -16.75 -12.48
C SER A 104 -2.91 -15.81 -12.03
N VAL A 105 -4.08 -15.93 -12.65
CA VAL A 105 -5.31 -15.24 -12.25
C VAL A 105 -6.34 -16.30 -11.83
N LYS A 106 -6.80 -16.25 -10.58
CA LYS A 106 -7.66 -17.30 -10.01
C LYS A 106 -9.14 -17.02 -10.17
N VAL A 107 -9.58 -15.81 -9.81
CA VAL A 107 -11.02 -15.48 -9.73
C VAL A 107 -11.23 -14.00 -10.03
N LYS A 108 -12.28 -13.68 -10.80
CA LYS A 108 -12.81 -12.33 -10.96
C LYS A 108 -13.93 -12.11 -9.93
N THR A 109 -13.71 -11.23 -8.96
CA THR A 109 -14.71 -10.94 -7.90
C THR A 109 -15.55 -9.70 -8.22
N HIS A 110 -15.01 -8.76 -8.99
CA HIS A 110 -15.68 -7.55 -9.48
C HIS A 110 -15.06 -7.15 -10.83
N PRO A 111 -15.71 -6.35 -11.71
CA PRO A 111 -15.12 -5.86 -12.97
C PRO A 111 -13.66 -5.41 -12.88
N PHE A 112 -13.28 -4.75 -11.77
CA PHE A 112 -11.94 -4.22 -11.52
C PHE A 112 -11.21 -4.91 -10.36
N ILE A 113 -11.83 -5.84 -9.63
CA ILE A 113 -11.17 -6.54 -8.52
C ILE A 113 -11.04 -8.01 -8.85
N ILE A 114 -9.80 -8.49 -8.81
CA ILE A 114 -9.40 -9.83 -9.25
C ILE A 114 -8.47 -10.41 -8.19
N VAL A 115 -8.53 -11.72 -7.98
CA VAL A 115 -7.51 -12.45 -7.22
C VAL A 115 -6.41 -12.89 -8.19
N ALA A 116 -5.24 -12.28 -8.06
CA ALA A 116 -4.06 -12.57 -8.86
C ALA A 116 -2.92 -13.07 -7.98
N CYS A 117 -2.09 -13.94 -8.54
CA CYS A 117 -0.94 -14.50 -7.86
C CYS A 117 0.35 -13.97 -8.50
N PHE A 118 1.31 -13.67 -7.65
CA PHE A 118 2.63 -13.16 -8.04
C PHE A 118 3.71 -14.00 -7.35
N GLU A 119 4.86 -14.14 -8.00
CA GLU A 119 5.99 -14.86 -7.41
C GLU A 119 6.78 -13.94 -6.50
N ASP A 120 7.58 -13.03 -7.07
CA ASP A 120 8.36 -12.07 -6.32
C ASP A 120 8.34 -10.75 -7.10
N ILE A 121 7.40 -9.86 -6.74
CA ILE A 121 7.22 -8.58 -7.42
C ILE A 121 7.20 -7.41 -6.44
N LYS A 122 7.80 -6.29 -6.84
CA LYS A 122 7.81 -5.06 -6.02
C LYS A 122 6.45 -4.37 -6.07
N ILE A 123 5.98 -3.87 -4.92
CA ILE A 123 4.75 -3.07 -4.86
C ILE A 123 4.80 -1.87 -5.82
N ALA A 124 5.94 -1.18 -5.87
CA ALA A 124 6.12 -0.03 -6.76
C ALA A 124 5.88 -0.39 -8.23
N GLU A 125 6.31 -1.59 -8.65
CA GLU A 125 6.12 -2.09 -10.01
C GLU A 125 4.65 -2.39 -10.29
N LEU A 126 3.96 -3.09 -9.38
CA LEU A 126 2.52 -3.33 -9.53
C LEU A 126 1.74 -2.02 -9.71
N ILE A 127 2.01 -1.04 -8.85
CA ILE A 127 1.30 0.26 -8.88
C ILE A 127 1.62 1.03 -10.17
N LEU A 128 2.87 1.03 -10.63
CA LEU A 128 3.28 1.65 -11.90
C LEU A 128 2.48 1.09 -13.08
N HIS A 129 2.21 -0.22 -13.06
CA HIS A 129 1.42 -0.92 -14.05
C HIS A 129 -0.10 -0.81 -13.81
N GLY A 130 -0.53 -0.05 -12.79
CA GLY A 130 -1.93 0.18 -12.44
C GLY A 130 -2.62 -1.03 -11.83
N ILE A 131 -1.85 -1.93 -11.21
CA ILE A 131 -2.33 -3.06 -10.43
C ILE A 131 -2.14 -2.69 -8.97
N ILE A 132 -3.24 -2.50 -8.24
CA ILE A 132 -3.22 -2.00 -6.86
C ILE A 132 -3.51 -3.15 -5.89
N PRO A 133 -2.54 -3.60 -5.08
CA PRO A 133 -2.75 -4.63 -4.08
C PRO A 133 -3.64 -4.13 -2.96
N LEU A 134 -4.75 -4.83 -2.70
CA LEU A 134 -5.73 -4.49 -1.67
C LEU A 134 -5.38 -5.19 -0.35
N VAL A 135 -4.20 -4.88 0.20
CA VAL A 135 -3.65 -5.54 1.40
C VAL A 135 -4.48 -5.25 2.66
N TRP A 136 -5.26 -4.16 2.64
CA TRP A 136 -6.14 -3.73 3.72
C TRP A 136 -7.50 -4.45 3.74
N ASP A 137 -7.89 -5.21 2.71
CA ASP A 137 -9.20 -5.90 2.69
C ASP A 137 -9.35 -6.87 3.89
N ARG A 138 -8.23 -7.42 4.39
CA ARG A 138 -8.22 -8.29 5.58
C ARG A 138 -8.40 -7.52 6.89
N LEU A 139 -8.13 -6.23 6.91
CA LEU A 139 -8.28 -5.38 8.09
C LEU A 139 -9.75 -5.06 8.37
N GLU A 140 -10.49 -4.75 7.32
CA GLU A 140 -11.92 -4.41 7.40
C GLU A 140 -12.82 -5.65 7.55
N SER A 141 -12.27 -6.86 7.38
CA SER A 141 -13.00 -8.13 7.56
C SER A 141 -13.06 -8.60 9.02
N ASN A 142 -12.27 -8.01 9.91
CA ASN A 142 -12.14 -8.39 11.33
C ASN A 142 -12.71 -7.34 12.30
N THR A 143 -13.40 -6.32 11.77
CA THR A 143 -14.19 -5.31 12.49
C THR A 143 -15.66 -5.52 12.17
#